data_AF-A0A9W7XHL4-F1
#
_entry.id   AF-A0A9W7XHL4-F1
#
_cell.length_a   1.000
_cell.length_b   1.000
_cell.length_c   1.000
_cell.angle_alpha   90.00
_cell.angle_beta   90.00
_cell.angle_gamma   90.00
#
_symmetry.space_group_name_H-M   'P 1'
#
loop_
_entity.id
_entity.type
_entity.pdbx_description
1 polymer ?
#
loop_
_entity_poly.entity_id
_entity_poly.type
_entity_poly.pdbx_seq_one_letter_code
_entity_poly.pdbx_strand_id
1 'polypeptide(L)'
;MADRKLPKHIDQLDAALHQVQQSLGPILSQPLSETLPRLSAIERCELEALIVYAIDTLFWIYLKINGVPPKEHPVMNELQRVQRYIAKVNKAKGVDEKKDERTMRVDREAADRFIKNAISSASTEKK
;
A
#
# COMPACT_ATOMS: atom_id res chain seq x y z
N MET A 1 -8.55 -19.37 -39.18
CA MET A 1 -9.12 -19.65 -37.84
C MET A 1 -8.66 -18.68 -36.73
N ALA A 2 -7.71 -17.76 -36.96
CA ALA A 2 -7.27 -16.79 -35.96
C ALA A 2 -8.24 -15.59 -35.76
N ASP A 3 -9.03 -15.25 -36.79
CA ASP A 3 -9.80 -14.00 -36.83
C ASP A 3 -11.04 -13.94 -35.92
N ARG A 4 -11.62 -15.09 -35.55
CA ARG A 4 -12.86 -15.12 -34.74
C ARG A 4 -12.63 -14.81 -33.25
N LYS A 5 -11.38 -14.87 -32.78
CA LYS A 5 -11.02 -14.65 -31.37
C LYS A 5 -10.75 -13.18 -31.06
N LEU A 6 -10.30 -12.41 -32.05
CA LEU A 6 -9.94 -11.00 -31.87
C LEU A 6 -11.16 -10.14 -31.44
N PRO A 7 -12.34 -10.24 -32.10
CA PRO A 7 -13.53 -9.50 -31.66
C PRO A 7 -13.90 -9.81 -30.21
N LYS A 8 -13.85 -11.09 -29.81
CA LYS A 8 -14.15 -11.52 -28.45
C LYS A 8 -13.21 -10.87 -27.41
N HIS A 9 -11.93 -10.73 -27.73
CA HIS A 9 -10.97 -10.06 -26.83
C HIS A 9 -11.19 -8.55 -26.74
N ILE A 10 -11.64 -7.92 -27.83
CA ILE A 10 -12.02 -6.50 -27.85
C ILE A 10 -13.26 -6.30 -26.98
N ASP A 11 -14.30 -7.12 -27.14
CA ASP A 11 -15.53 -7.05 -26.33
C ASP A 11 -15.22 -7.25 -24.83
N GLN A 12 -14.32 -8.19 -24.51
CA GLN A 12 -13.86 -8.41 -23.14
C GLN A 12 -13.11 -7.21 -22.56
N LEU A 13 -12.26 -6.58 -23.36
CA LEU A 13 -11.53 -5.38 -22.94
C LEU A 13 -12.49 -4.21 -22.73
N ASP A 14 -13.43 -4.00 -23.63
CA ASP A 14 -14.44 -2.94 -23.53
C ASP A 14 -15.32 -3.10 -22.27
N ALA A 15 -15.79 -4.32 -22.00
CA ALA A 15 -16.54 -4.62 -20.78
C ALA A 15 -15.71 -4.36 -19.50
N ALA A 16 -14.42 -4.75 -19.52
CA ALA A 16 -13.53 -4.50 -18.40
C ALA A 16 -13.28 -2.99 -18.18
N LEU A 17 -13.11 -2.21 -19.26
CA LEU A 17 -12.95 -0.75 -19.18
C LEU A 17 -14.21 -0.07 -18.65
N HIS A 18 -15.39 -0.51 -19.08
CA HIS A 18 -16.67 -0.03 -18.51
C HIS A 18 -16.76 -0.30 -17.01
N GLN A 19 -16.36 -1.49 -16.55
CA GLN A 19 -16.34 -1.81 -15.13
C GLN A 19 -15.38 -0.93 -14.34
N VAL A 20 -14.18 -0.65 -14.89
CA VAL A 20 -13.21 0.27 -14.28
C VAL A 20 -13.78 1.67 -14.19
N GLN A 21 -14.40 2.18 -15.26
CA GLN A 21 -15.02 3.50 -15.28
C GLN A 21 -16.14 3.65 -14.24
N GLN A 22 -17.00 2.63 -14.11
CA GLN A 22 -18.05 2.60 -13.08
C GLN A 22 -17.44 2.61 -11.67
N SER A 23 -16.39 1.82 -11.44
CA SER A 23 -15.72 1.72 -10.14
C SER A 23 -15.00 3.02 -9.75
N LEU A 24 -14.45 3.75 -10.73
CA LEU A 24 -13.80 5.04 -10.50
C LEU A 24 -14.78 6.22 -10.40
N GLY A 25 -16.01 6.07 -10.90
CA GLY A 25 -17.04 7.11 -10.91
C GLY A 25 -17.20 7.86 -9.57
N PRO A 26 -17.33 7.17 -8.41
CA PRO A 26 -17.45 7.81 -7.11
C PRO A 26 -16.22 8.65 -6.69
N ILE A 27 -15.02 8.25 -7.14
CA ILE A 27 -13.77 8.96 -6.82
C ILE A 27 -13.60 10.17 -7.74
N LEU A 28 -14.06 10.07 -8.98
CA LEU A 28 -13.96 11.14 -9.99
C LEU A 28 -15.09 12.18 -9.91
N SER A 29 -16.14 11.91 -9.13
CA SER A 29 -17.32 12.80 -9.03
C SER A 29 -17.06 14.08 -8.22
N GLN A 30 -16.01 14.09 -7.39
CA GLN A 30 -15.63 15.22 -6.54
C GLN A 30 -14.10 15.33 -6.45
N PRO A 31 -13.53 16.53 -6.23
CA PRO A 31 -12.10 16.70 -6.07
C PRO A 31 -11.54 15.87 -4.90
N LEU A 32 -10.35 15.28 -5.09
CA LEU A 32 -9.66 14.57 -4.01
C LEU A 32 -9.36 15.48 -2.81
N SER A 33 -9.13 16.78 -3.05
CA SER A 33 -8.94 17.78 -1.99
C SER A 33 -10.13 17.90 -1.03
N GLU A 34 -11.34 17.54 -1.46
CA GLU A 34 -12.54 17.54 -0.63
C GLU A 34 -12.82 16.18 0.03
N THR A 35 -12.34 15.10 -0.60
CA THR A 35 -12.57 13.72 -0.15
C THR A 35 -11.53 13.27 0.86
N LEU A 36 -10.25 13.50 0.58
CA LEU A 36 -9.13 13.07 1.44
C LEU A 36 -9.25 13.59 2.88
N PRO A 37 -9.63 14.85 3.15
CA PRO A 37 -9.76 15.35 4.52
C PRO A 37 -10.81 14.61 5.38
N ARG A 38 -11.75 13.89 4.77
CA ARG A 38 -12.83 13.15 5.48
C ARG A 38 -12.39 11.76 5.92
N LEU A 39 -11.29 11.25 5.38
CA LEU A 39 -10.75 9.92 5.67
C LEU A 39 -9.77 9.96 6.86
N SER A 40 -9.62 8.84 7.57
CA SER A 40 -8.53 8.66 8.53
C SER A 40 -7.17 8.62 7.81
N ALA A 41 -6.07 8.83 8.54
CA ALA A 41 -4.74 8.83 7.95
C ALA A 41 -4.42 7.55 7.15
N ILE A 42 -4.84 6.38 7.65
CA ILE A 42 -4.58 5.11 7.00
C ILE A 42 -5.45 4.89 5.74
N GLU A 43 -6.71 5.32 5.78
CA GLU A 43 -7.62 5.25 4.62
C GLU A 43 -7.16 6.20 3.50
N ARG A 44 -6.63 7.38 3.85
CA ARG A 44 -6.02 8.30 2.87
C ARG A 44 -4.87 7.63 2.14
N CYS A 45 -3.92 7.06 2.88
CA CYS A 45 -2.75 6.40 2.28
C CYS A 45 -3.14 5.23 1.39
N GLU A 46 -4.16 4.46 1.78
CA GLU A 46 -4.70 3.39 0.95
C GLU A 46 -5.32 3.92 -0.34
N LEU A 47 -6.21 4.90 -0.25
CA LEU A 47 -6.87 5.48 -1.41
C LEU A 47 -5.85 6.08 -2.38
N GLU A 48 -4.90 6.86 -1.90
CA GLU A 48 -3.86 7.46 -2.73
C GLU A 48 -2.98 6.39 -3.39
N ALA A 49 -2.57 5.34 -2.66
CA ALA A 49 -1.79 4.25 -3.23
C ALA A 49 -2.57 3.49 -4.32
N LEU A 50 -3.87 3.26 -4.12
CA LEU A 50 -4.74 2.60 -5.10
C LEU A 50 -4.99 3.47 -6.34
N ILE A 51 -5.14 4.79 -6.18
CA ILE A 51 -5.30 5.72 -7.32
C ILE A 51 -4.04 5.70 -8.19
N VAL A 52 -2.85 5.81 -7.60
CA VAL A 52 -1.60 5.76 -8.37
C VAL A 52 -1.44 4.39 -9.05
N TYR A 53 -1.76 3.30 -8.35
CA TYR A 53 -1.74 1.96 -8.93
C TYR A 53 -2.67 1.83 -10.14
N ALA A 54 -3.88 2.38 -10.06
CA ALA A 54 -4.83 2.39 -11.16
C ALA A 54 -4.30 3.17 -12.36
N ILE A 55 -3.72 4.36 -12.14
CA ILE A 55 -3.12 5.18 -13.20
C ILE A 55 -1.99 4.42 -13.90
N ASP A 56 -1.04 3.86 -13.14
CA ASP A 56 0.09 3.11 -13.69
C ASP A 56 -0.38 1.86 -14.46
N THR A 57 -1.41 1.19 -13.96
CA THR A 57 -2.02 0.02 -14.61
C THR A 57 -2.73 0.39 -15.91
N LEU A 58 -3.48 1.50 -15.93
CA LEU A 58 -4.14 1.99 -17.14
C LEU A 58 -3.11 2.43 -18.19
N PHE A 59 -2.03 3.06 -17.76
CA PHE A 59 -0.93 3.43 -18.64
C PHE A 59 -0.20 2.19 -19.19
N TRP A 60 0.01 1.17 -18.36
CA TRP A 60 0.52 -0.14 -18.79
C TRP A 60 -0.37 -0.78 -19.87
N ILE A 61 -1.70 -0.75 -19.70
CA ILE A 61 -2.66 -1.25 -20.68
C ILE A 61 -2.57 -0.43 -21.98
N TYR A 62 -2.49 0.90 -21.87
CA TYR A 62 -2.30 1.79 -23.02
C TYR A 62 -1.06 1.43 -23.85
N LEU A 63 0.10 1.21 -23.20
CA LEU A 63 1.32 0.78 -23.90
C LEU A 63 1.12 -0.53 -24.67
N LYS A 64 0.47 -1.52 -24.03
CA LYS A 64 0.18 -2.81 -24.67
C LYS A 64 -0.71 -2.68 -25.90
N ILE A 65 -1.74 -1.82 -25.85
CA ILE A 65 -2.65 -1.60 -26.98
C ILE A 65 -1.90 -0.94 -28.15
N ASN A 66 -0.94 -0.06 -27.86
CA ASN A 66 -0.09 0.58 -28.87
C ASN A 66 1.08 -0.30 -29.34
N GLY A 67 1.14 -1.57 -28.92
CA GLY A 67 2.20 -2.49 -29.31
C GLY A 67 3.57 -2.20 -28.67
N VAL A 68 3.63 -1.31 -27.68
CA VAL A 68 4.87 -1.01 -26.94
C VAL A 68 5.02 -2.04 -25.81
N PRO A 69 6.15 -2.76 -25.69
CA PRO A 69 6.36 -3.72 -24.63
C PRO A 69 6.49 -2.99 -23.28
N PRO A 70 5.52 -3.13 -22.35
CA PRO A 70 5.52 -2.34 -21.13
C PRO A 70 6.58 -2.79 -20.11
N LYS A 71 7.13 -4.01 -20.26
CA LYS A 71 8.20 -4.54 -19.39
C LYS A 71 9.53 -3.80 -19.58
N GLU A 72 9.74 -3.22 -20.75
CA GLU A 72 10.94 -2.44 -21.08
C GLU A 72 10.75 -0.96 -20.78
N HIS A 73 9.51 -0.55 -20.45
CA HIS A 73 9.16 0.83 -20.16
C HIS A 73 9.31 1.15 -18.66
N PRO A 74 9.72 2.39 -18.29
CA PRO A 74 9.86 2.81 -16.89
C PRO A 74 8.63 2.62 -15.98
N VAL A 75 7.44 2.47 -16.56
CA VAL A 75 6.18 2.19 -15.84
C VAL A 75 6.30 0.93 -14.96
N MET A 76 7.12 -0.05 -15.34
CA MET A 76 7.35 -1.23 -14.51
C MET A 76 7.95 -0.85 -13.15
N ASN A 77 8.87 0.12 -13.14
CA ASN A 77 9.50 0.59 -11.90
C ASN A 77 8.50 1.34 -11.02
N GLU A 78 7.59 2.10 -11.64
CA GLU A 78 6.49 2.78 -10.94
C GLU A 78 5.51 1.78 -10.32
N LEU A 79 5.07 0.77 -11.07
CA LEU A 79 4.22 -0.31 -10.53
C LEU A 79 4.88 -1.01 -9.34
N GLN A 80 6.16 -1.38 -9.45
CA GLN A 80 6.90 -1.98 -8.34
C GLN A 80 7.01 -1.03 -7.14
N ARG A 81 7.20 0.27 -7.39
CA ARG A 81 7.24 1.29 -6.35
C ARG A 81 5.90 1.35 -5.62
N VAL A 82 4.78 1.42 -6.34
CA VAL A 82 3.44 1.49 -5.75
C VAL A 82 3.09 0.21 -4.99
N GLN A 83 3.43 -0.97 -5.51
CA GLN A 83 3.26 -2.24 -4.78
C GLN A 83 3.97 -2.25 -3.43
N ARG A 84 5.18 -1.66 -3.34
CA ARG A 84 5.87 -1.49 -2.04
C ARG A 84 5.11 -0.55 -1.09
N TYR A 85 4.45 0.49 -1.59
CA TYR A 85 3.63 1.37 -0.76
C TYR A 85 2.35 0.69 -0.27
N ILE A 86 1.66 -0.06 -1.14
CA ILE A 86 0.50 -0.88 -0.74
C ILE A 86 0.90 -1.87 0.36
N ALA A 87 2.06 -2.52 0.25
CA ALA A 87 2.58 -3.41 1.30
C ALA A 87 2.82 -2.68 2.64
N LYS A 88 3.35 -1.44 2.61
CA LYS A 88 3.51 -0.62 3.82
C LYS A 88 2.17 -0.26 4.46
N VAL A 89 1.16 0.07 3.65
CA VAL A 89 -0.20 0.36 4.13
C VAL A 89 -0.82 -0.89 4.77
N ASN A 90 -0.71 -2.05 4.12
CA ASN A 90 -1.22 -3.32 4.66
C ASN A 90 -0.54 -3.71 5.98
N LYS A 91 0.79 -3.52 6.07
CA LYS A 91 1.53 -3.72 7.32
C LYS A 91 1.01 -2.79 8.42
N ALA A 92 0.80 -1.51 8.12
CA ALA A 92 0.29 -0.53 9.08
C ALA A 92 -1.15 -0.84 9.54
N LYS A 93 -1.96 -1.46 8.68
CA LYS A 93 -3.31 -1.96 9.01
C LYS A 93 -3.32 -3.25 9.83
N GLY A 94 -2.17 -3.91 10.01
CA GLY A 94 -2.09 -5.21 10.68
C GLY A 94 -2.69 -6.36 9.87
N VAL A 95 -2.79 -6.22 8.54
CA VAL A 95 -3.30 -7.27 7.63
C VAL A 95 -2.27 -8.40 7.45
N ASP A 96 -0.98 -8.11 7.67
CA ASP A 96 0.05 -9.15 7.74
C ASP A 96 0.03 -9.84 9.12
N GLU A 97 -0.61 -10.99 9.22
CA GLU A 97 -0.73 -11.86 10.41
C GLU A 97 0.59 -12.44 10.93
N LYS A 98 1.75 -12.05 10.39
CA LYS A 98 2.99 -12.26 11.14
C LYS A 98 2.95 -11.25 12.27
N LYS A 99 2.42 -11.69 13.41
CA LYS A 99 2.71 -11.14 14.74
C LYS A 99 4.13 -10.58 14.67
N ASP A 100 4.25 -9.27 14.51
CA ASP A 100 5.44 -8.55 14.92
C ASP A 100 5.40 -8.80 16.43
N GLU A 101 6.01 -9.91 16.85
CA GLU A 101 6.27 -10.20 18.24
C GLU A 101 6.97 -8.94 18.71
N ARG A 102 6.23 -8.07 19.41
CA ARG A 102 6.71 -6.78 19.86
C ARG A 102 8.10 -7.00 20.44
N THR A 103 9.13 -6.66 19.68
CA THR A 103 10.53 -6.89 20.06
C THR A 103 10.89 -6.03 21.26
N MET A 104 10.10 -4.98 21.49
CA MET A 104 9.98 -4.24 22.74
C MET A 104 9.17 -5.04 23.79
N ARG A 105 9.71 -6.17 24.25
CA ARG A 105 9.32 -6.72 25.55
C ARG A 105 10.19 -6.08 26.61
N VAL A 106 9.57 -5.49 27.63
CA VAL A 106 10.30 -4.96 28.79
C VAL A 106 10.94 -6.15 29.52
N ASP A 107 12.27 -6.16 29.58
CA ASP A 107 13.01 -7.10 30.43
C ASP A 107 12.82 -6.71 31.89
N ARG A 108 11.89 -7.40 32.55
CA ARG A 108 11.52 -7.15 33.94
C ARG A 108 12.67 -7.47 34.89
N GLU A 109 13.49 -8.47 34.57
CA GLU A 109 14.66 -8.80 35.40
C GLU A 109 15.72 -7.71 35.31
N ALA A 110 15.99 -7.18 34.11
CA ALA A 110 16.91 -6.07 33.96
C ALA A 110 16.41 -4.83 34.73
N ALA A 111 15.12 -4.49 34.61
CA ALA A 111 14.51 -3.39 35.38
C ALA A 111 14.66 -3.57 36.90
N ASP A 112 14.41 -4.79 37.42
CA ASP A 112 14.58 -5.10 38.84
C ASP A 112 16.05 -4.96 39.29
N ARG A 113 17.02 -5.36 38.46
CA ARG A 113 18.46 -5.18 38.74
C ARG A 113 18.83 -3.70 38.81
N PHE A 114 18.33 -2.87 37.89
CA PHE A 114 18.56 -1.42 37.91
C PHE A 114 17.99 -0.77 39.18
N ILE A 115 16.78 -1.14 39.58
CA ILE A 115 16.14 -0.62 40.80
C ILE A 115 16.93 -1.05 42.05
N LYS A 116 17.28 -2.32 42.17
CA LYS A 116 18.05 -2.82 43.33
C LYS A 116 19.42 -2.14 43.46
N ASN A 117 20.13 -1.99 42.34
CA ASN A 117 21.43 -1.33 42.36
C ASN A 117 21.31 0.16 42.72
N ALA A 118 20.30 0.88 42.19
CA ALA A 118 20.07 2.28 42.52
C ALA A 118 19.72 2.50 44.00
N ILE A 119 18.92 1.59 44.60
CA ILE A 119 18.61 1.64 46.04
C ILE A 119 19.86 1.35 46.88
N SER A 120 20.67 0.36 46.46
CA SER A 120 21.88 -0.01 47.19
C SER A 120 22.98 1.05 47.10
N SER A 121 23.13 1.74 45.96
CA SER A 121 24.09 2.84 45.81
C SER A 121 23.67 4.07 46.63
N ALA A 122 22.39 4.44 46.62
CA ALA A 122 21.87 5.54 47.42
C ALA A 122 22.02 5.30 48.94
N SER A 123 22.06 4.04 49.37
CA SER A 123 22.26 3.66 50.77
C SER A 123 23.73 3.69 51.21
N THR A 124 24.68 3.58 50.26
CA THR A 124 26.12 3.52 50.53
C THR A 124 26.80 4.89 50.43
N GLU A 125 26.18 5.88 49.78
CA GLU A 125 26.69 7.24 49.59
C GLU A 125 26.48 8.17 50.82
N LYS A 126 25.87 7.65 51.91
CA LYS A 126 25.56 8.40 53.14
C LYS A 126 26.51 8.12 54.32
N LYS A 127 27.70 7.59 54.06
CA LYS A 127 28.71 7.28 55.08
C LYS A 127 30.03 7.99 54.77
#